data_AF-A0A850AT64-F1
#
_entry.id   AF-A0A850AT64-F1
#
_cell.length_a   1.000
_cell.length_b   1.000
_cell.length_c   1.000
_cell.angle_alpha   90.00
_cell.angle_beta   90.00
_cell.angle_gamma   90.00
#
_symmetry.space_group_name_H-M   'P 1'
#
loop_
_entity.id
_entity.type
_entity.pdbx_description
1 polymer ?
#
loop_
_entity_poly.entity_id
_entity_poly.type
_entity_poly.pdbx_seq_one_letter_code
_entity_poly.pdbx_strand_id
1 'polypeptide(L)'
;MTTITVSDKFTEILASFGDLQESVNTAVQRYTIEQITARIGELRRMDENFKKKYGMDYSAFAKRTGEDEEFVKAVENGISKTWEKDLADWEYFHKGAEDWTKKLQDILLK
;
A
#
# COMPACT_ATOMS: atom_id res chain seq x y z
N MET A 1 24.62 -8.56 0.86
CA MET A 1 24.29 -9.94 1.27
C MET A 1 23.87 -9.88 2.72
N THR A 2 22.70 -10.42 3.05
CA THR A 2 22.17 -10.46 4.42
C THR A 2 22.09 -11.92 4.83
N THR A 3 22.63 -12.29 5.99
CA THR A 3 22.59 -13.67 6.48
C THR A 3 21.37 -13.86 7.37
N ILE A 4 20.58 -14.90 7.08
CA ILE A 4 19.44 -15.32 7.91
C ILE A 4 19.61 -16.79 8.29
N THR A 5 19.12 -17.17 9.47
CA THR A 5 19.10 -18.57 9.91
C THR A 5 17.83 -19.23 9.41
N VAL A 6 17.96 -20.39 8.74
CA VAL A 6 16.84 -21.21 8.25
C VAL A 6 16.99 -22.60 8.87
N SER A 7 15.88 -23.24 9.21
CA SER A 7 15.90 -24.60 9.75
C SER A 7 16.42 -25.59 8.72
N ASP A 8 17.33 -26.47 9.16
CA ASP A 8 17.93 -27.53 8.33
C ASP A 8 16.89 -28.42 7.65
N LYS A 9 15.74 -28.65 8.32
CA LYS A 9 14.62 -29.41 7.75
C LYS A 9 14.16 -28.85 6.41
N PHE A 10 14.11 -27.52 6.26
CA PHE A 10 13.66 -26.90 5.02
C PHE A 10 14.77 -26.88 3.97
N THR A 11 16.02 -26.65 4.38
CA THR A 11 17.15 -26.58 3.44
C THR A 11 17.47 -27.94 2.85
N GLU A 12 17.38 -29.04 3.63
CA GLU A 12 17.52 -30.40 3.14
C GLU A 12 16.45 -30.75 2.09
N ILE A 13 15.19 -30.42 2.38
CA ILE A 13 14.08 -30.65 1.46
C ILE A 13 14.28 -29.83 0.18
N LEU A 14 14.59 -28.53 0.29
CA LEU A 14 14.77 -27.67 -0.88
C LEU A 14 15.99 -28.08 -1.72
N ALA A 15 17.09 -28.48 -1.09
CA ALA A 15 18.28 -28.98 -1.78
C ALA A 15 18.00 -30.26 -2.59
N SER A 16 17.01 -31.07 -2.19
CA SER A 16 16.59 -32.24 -2.97
C SER A 16 15.90 -31.88 -4.30
N PHE A 17 15.40 -30.65 -4.44
CA PHE A 17 14.72 -30.17 -5.66
C PHE A 17 15.61 -29.37 -6.60
N GLY A 18 16.84 -29.01 -6.19
CA GLY A 18 17.78 -28.26 -7.02
C GLY A 18 18.65 -27.29 -6.22
N ASP A 19 18.99 -26.16 -6.83
CA ASP A 19 19.81 -25.13 -6.19
C ASP A 19 19.03 -24.49 -5.01
N LEU A 20 19.58 -24.66 -3.81
CA LEU A 20 18.99 -24.14 -2.58
C LEU A 20 18.89 -22.62 -2.59
N GLN A 21 19.91 -21.93 -3.12
CA GLN A 21 19.94 -20.47 -3.15
C GLN A 21 18.89 -19.92 -4.11
N GLU A 22 18.75 -20.51 -5.30
CA GLU A 22 17.71 -20.17 -6.27
C GLU A 22 16.31 -20.44 -5.71
N SER A 23 16.14 -21.57 -5.01
CA SER A 23 14.87 -21.95 -4.37
C SER A 23 14.47 -20.94 -3.28
N VAL A 24 15.43 -20.56 -2.42
CA VAL A 24 15.22 -19.56 -1.37
C VAL A 24 14.94 -18.19 -1.97
N ASN A 25 15.71 -17.76 -2.98
CA ASN A 25 15.49 -16.49 -3.66
C ASN A 25 14.10 -16.42 -4.29
N THR A 26 13.68 -17.49 -4.97
CA THR A 26 12.35 -17.60 -5.57
C THR A 26 11.25 -17.53 -4.51
N ALA A 27 11.40 -18.24 -3.39
CA ALA A 27 10.44 -18.22 -2.30
C ALA A 27 10.31 -16.83 -1.66
N VAL A 28 11.44 -16.17 -1.41
CA VAL A 28 11.48 -14.80 -0.86
C VAL A 28 10.87 -13.80 -1.83
N GLN A 29 11.15 -13.91 -3.14
CA GLN A 29 10.57 -13.02 -4.14
C GLN A 29 9.04 -13.17 -4.19
N ARG A 30 8.53 -14.41 -4.23
CA ARG A 30 7.09 -14.69 -4.22
C ARG A 30 6.42 -14.13 -2.96
N TYR A 31 6.99 -14.40 -1.80
CA TYR A 31 6.45 -13.88 -0.54
C TYR A 31 6.51 -12.35 -0.49
N THR A 32 7.57 -11.74 -1.01
CA THR A 32 7.70 -10.27 -1.09
C THR A 32 6.60 -9.67 -1.97
N ILE A 33 6.34 -10.26 -3.14
CA ILE A 33 5.25 -9.83 -4.04
C ILE A 33 3.91 -9.95 -3.31
N GLU A 34 3.65 -11.08 -2.64
CA GLU A 34 2.41 -11.30 -1.89
C GLU A 34 2.19 -10.24 -0.80
N GLN A 35 3.22 -9.96 0.00
CA GLN A 35 3.15 -8.95 1.06
C GLN A 35 2.89 -7.54 0.51
N ILE A 36 3.55 -7.17 -0.60
CA ILE A 36 3.33 -5.88 -1.24
C ILE A 36 1.92 -5.79 -1.82
N THR A 37 1.43 -6.83 -2.49
CA THR A 37 0.07 -6.86 -3.04
C THR A 37 -0.98 -6.75 -1.93
N ALA A 38 -0.81 -7.49 -0.83
CA ALA A 38 -1.70 -7.39 0.33
C ALA A 38 -1.71 -5.97 0.90
N ARG A 39 -0.53 -5.36 1.06
CA ARG A 39 -0.39 -3.98 1.55
C ARG A 39 -1.06 -2.97 0.62
N ILE A 40 -0.88 -3.08 -0.69
CA ILE A 40 -1.57 -2.21 -1.67
C ILE A 40 -3.08 -2.36 -1.53
N GLY A 41 -3.57 -3.60 -1.38
CA GLY A 41 -5.00 -3.88 -1.17
C GLY A 41 -5.57 -3.20 0.07
N GLU A 42 -4.85 -3.25 1.20
CA GLU A 42 -5.24 -2.56 2.43
C GLU A 42 -5.32 -1.04 2.24
N LEU A 43 -4.30 -0.44 1.65
CA LEU A 43 -4.21 1.01 1.44
C LEU A 43 -5.32 1.49 0.49
N ARG A 44 -5.55 0.78 -0.63
CA ARG A 44 -6.64 1.09 -1.56
C ARG A 44 -8.02 0.95 -0.93
N ARG A 45 -8.21 -0.03 -0.04
CA ARG A 45 -9.48 -0.17 0.68
C ARG A 45 -9.74 1.03 1.59
N MET A 46 -8.71 1.54 2.26
CA MET A 46 -8.84 2.74 3.09
C MET A 46 -9.08 4.00 2.25
N ASP A 47 -8.39 4.14 1.13
CA ASP A 47 -8.62 5.21 0.15
C ASP A 47 -10.07 5.22 -0.35
N GLU A 48 -10.61 4.06 -0.72
CA GLU A 48 -12.01 3.91 -1.15
C GLU A 48 -13.02 4.22 -0.04
N ASN A 49 -12.68 3.99 1.23
CA ASN A 49 -13.56 4.37 2.34
C ASN A 49 -13.69 5.89 2.45
N PHE A 50 -12.59 6.63 2.26
CA PHE A 50 -12.64 8.09 2.23
C PHE A 50 -13.35 8.63 0.99
N LYS A 51 -13.11 8.02 -0.18
CA LYS A 51 -13.85 8.34 -1.40
C LYS A 51 -15.36 8.21 -1.21
N LYS A 52 -15.81 7.14 -0.54
CA LYS A 52 -17.23 6.96 -0.18
C LYS A 52 -17.71 7.98 0.84
N LYS A 53 -16.88 8.31 1.85
CA LYS A 53 -17.21 9.30 2.88
C LYS A 53 -17.43 10.70 2.30
N TYR A 54 -16.59 11.11 1.36
CA TYR A 54 -16.59 12.46 0.79
C TYR A 54 -17.28 12.57 -0.57
N GLY A 55 -17.63 11.43 -1.19
CA GLY A 55 -18.32 11.35 -2.47
C GLY A 55 -17.49 11.79 -3.68
N MET A 56 -16.16 11.85 -3.55
CA MET A 56 -15.24 12.25 -4.62
C MET A 56 -13.87 11.61 -4.44
N ASP A 57 -13.01 11.69 -5.45
CA ASP A 57 -11.64 11.17 -5.39
C ASP A 57 -10.72 12.08 -4.55
N TYR A 58 -9.62 11.50 -4.03
CA TYR A 58 -8.62 12.20 -3.22
C TYR A 58 -8.15 13.50 -3.87
N SER A 59 -7.73 13.46 -5.14
CA SER A 59 -7.19 14.63 -5.84
C SER A 59 -8.21 15.76 -5.96
N ALA A 60 -9.48 15.43 -6.17
CA ALA A 60 -10.55 16.43 -6.24
C ALA A 60 -10.83 17.01 -4.85
N PHE A 61 -10.87 16.18 -3.82
CA PHE A 61 -11.08 16.61 -2.44
C PHE A 61 -9.95 17.53 -1.98
N ALA A 62 -8.69 17.08 -2.10
CA ALA A 62 -7.50 17.84 -1.69
C ALA A 62 -7.40 19.19 -2.41
N LYS A 63 -7.71 19.23 -3.71
CA LYS A 63 -7.74 20.48 -4.47
C LYS A 63 -8.80 21.44 -3.94
N ARG A 64 -10.04 20.97 -3.77
CA ARG A 64 -11.15 21.82 -3.32
C ARG A 64 -10.94 22.32 -1.90
N THR A 65 -10.42 21.50 -0.99
CA THR A 65 -10.09 21.97 0.37
C THR A 65 -8.98 23.02 0.39
N GLY A 66 -8.11 23.08 -0.63
CA GLY A 66 -7.07 24.09 -0.75
C GLY A 66 -7.49 25.39 -1.45
N GLU A 67 -8.60 25.37 -2.19
CA GLU A 67 -9.00 26.47 -3.10
C GLU A 67 -10.40 27.05 -2.79
N ASP A 68 -11.28 26.30 -2.10
CA ASP A 68 -12.71 26.62 -1.94
C ASP A 68 -13.11 26.64 -0.45
N GLU A 69 -13.15 27.84 0.14
CA GLU A 69 -13.48 28.04 1.55
C GLU A 69 -14.95 27.69 1.86
N GLU A 70 -15.87 27.90 0.91
CA GLU A 70 -17.28 27.53 1.09
C GLU A 70 -17.45 26.01 1.15
N PHE A 71 -16.71 25.28 0.31
CA PHE A 71 -16.65 23.83 0.37
C PHE A 71 -16.10 23.33 1.70
N VAL A 72 -15.01 23.93 2.20
CA VAL A 72 -14.45 23.57 3.52
C VAL A 72 -15.50 23.72 4.60
N LYS A 73 -16.21 24.86 4.65
CA LYS A 73 -17.30 25.09 5.61
C LYS A 73 -18.44 24.09 5.45
N ALA A 74 -18.79 23.72 4.22
CA ALA A 74 -19.84 22.72 3.97
C ALA A 74 -19.42 21.33 4.46
N VAL A 75 -18.17 20.92 4.21
CA VAL A 75 -17.62 19.64 4.67
C VAL A 75 -17.54 19.59 6.19
N GLU A 76 -17.03 20.65 6.82
CA GLU A 76 -16.87 20.73 8.27
C GLU A 76 -18.21 20.65 9.00
N ASN A 77 -19.23 21.34 8.48
CA ASN A 77 -20.55 21.37 9.10
C ASN A 77 -21.43 20.16 8.73
N GLY A 78 -21.25 19.57 7.55
CA GLY A 78 -22.14 18.55 7.00
C GLY A 78 -21.61 17.12 7.03
N ILE A 79 -20.29 16.93 6.96
CA ILE A 79 -19.68 15.60 6.77
C ILE A 79 -18.76 15.22 7.93
N SER A 80 -17.75 16.04 8.21
CA SER A 80 -16.73 15.72 9.21
C SER A 80 -16.07 16.98 9.75
N LYS A 81 -16.18 17.20 11.07
CA LYS A 81 -15.41 18.24 11.76
C LYS A 81 -13.92 17.94 11.82
N THR A 82 -13.52 16.70 11.54
CA THR A 82 -12.13 16.25 11.55
C THR A 82 -11.60 16.03 10.14
N TRP A 83 -12.17 16.74 9.15
CA TRP A 83 -11.83 16.53 7.74
C TRP A 83 -10.35 16.76 7.43
N GLU A 84 -9.66 17.64 8.16
CA GLU A 84 -8.21 17.87 7.99
C GLU A 84 -7.40 16.63 8.35
N LYS A 85 -7.77 15.95 9.45
CA LYS A 85 -7.17 14.68 9.84
C LYS A 85 -7.50 13.60 8.82
N ASP A 86 -8.76 13.54 8.40
CA ASP A 86 -9.20 12.61 7.37
C ASP A 86 -8.40 12.83 6.06
N LEU A 87 -8.13 14.08 5.68
CA LEU A 87 -7.32 14.43 4.51
C LEU A 87 -5.88 13.93 4.65
N ALA A 88 -5.25 14.13 5.81
CA ALA A 88 -3.88 13.65 6.07
C ALA A 88 -3.81 12.11 6.05
N ASP A 89 -4.76 11.43 6.69
CA ASP A 89 -4.85 9.97 6.67
C ASP A 89 -5.10 9.46 5.24
N TRP A 90 -5.99 10.12 4.49
CA TRP A 90 -6.28 9.77 3.10
C TRP A 90 -5.06 9.96 2.20
N GLU A 91 -4.32 11.06 2.33
CA GLU A 91 -3.06 11.28 1.61
C GLU A 91 -2.06 10.14 1.86
N TYR A 92 -1.92 9.72 3.12
CA TYR A 92 -1.06 8.58 3.47
C TYR A 92 -1.48 7.30 2.75
N PHE A 93 -2.77 6.98 2.72
CA PHE A 93 -3.26 5.78 2.03
C PHE A 93 -3.12 5.86 0.52
N HIS A 94 -3.46 7.01 -0.06
CA HIS A 94 -3.42 7.25 -1.50
C HIS A 94 -1.99 7.17 -2.03
N LYS A 95 -1.08 8.00 -1.50
CA LYS A 95 0.33 8.01 -1.89
C LYS A 95 1.03 6.71 -1.52
N GLY A 96 0.69 6.14 -0.37
CA GLY A 96 1.21 4.84 0.05
C GLY A 96 0.90 3.74 -0.97
N ALA A 97 -0.34 3.70 -1.50
CA ALA A 97 -0.71 2.73 -2.51
C ALA A 97 0.09 2.91 -3.82
N GLU A 98 0.32 4.15 -4.25
CA GLU A 98 1.16 4.46 -5.41
C GLU A 98 2.61 4.02 -5.21
N ASP A 99 3.19 4.34 -4.05
CA ASP A 99 4.58 4.01 -3.75
C ASP A 99 4.82 2.51 -3.68
N TRP A 100 3.92 1.76 -3.04
CA TRP A 100 4.00 0.30 -3.03
C TRP A 100 3.74 -0.31 -4.41
N THR A 101 2.88 0.31 -5.24
CA THR A 101 2.68 -0.12 -6.62
C THR A 101 3.96 0.05 -7.45
N LYS A 102 4.68 1.16 -7.29
CA LYS A 102 5.98 1.37 -7.95
C LYS A 102 7.01 0.33 -7.52
N LYS A 103 7.10 0.03 -6.21
CA LYS A 103 7.99 -1.02 -5.69
C LYS A 103 7.64 -2.40 -6.25
N LEU A 104 6.36 -2.72 -6.40
CA LEU A 104 5.93 -3.96 -7.02
C LEU A 104 6.34 -4.03 -8.50
N GLN A 105 6.16 -2.95 -9.24
CA GLN A 105 6.59 -2.86 -10.65
C GLN A 105 8.10 -3.04 -10.77
N ASP A 106 8.89 -2.44 -9.88
CA ASP A 106 10.35 -2.61 -9.86
C ASP A 106 10.80 -4.06 -9.65
N ILE A 107 10.02 -4.87 -8.92
CA ILE A 107 10.30 -6.29 -8.67
C ILE A 107 9.87 -7.17 -9.86
N LEU A 108 8.85 -6.76 -10.61
CA LEU A 108 8.31 -7.52 -11.74
C LEU A 108 9.00 -7.23 -13.07
N LEU A 109 9.55 -6.02 -13.23
CA LEU A 109 10.19 -5.55 -14.46
C LEU A 109 11.73 -5.67 -14.44
N LYS A 110 12.31 -6.14 -13.33
CA LYS A 110 13.72 -6.49 -13.20
C LYS A 110 13.86 -8.00 -13.04
#